data_AF-A0A6B2LXH4-F1
#
_entry.id   AF-A0A6B2LXH4-F1
#
_cell.length_a   1.000
_cell.length_b   1.000
_cell.length_c   1.000
_cell.angle_alpha   90.00
_cell.angle_beta   90.00
_cell.angle_gamma   90.00
#
_symmetry.space_group_name_H-M   'P 1'
#
loop_
_entity.id
_entity.type
_entity.pdbx_description
1 polymer ?
#
loop_
_entity_poly.entity_id
_entity_poly.type
_entity_poly.pdbx_seq_one_letter_code
_entity_poly.pdbx_strand_id
1 'polypeptide(L)' 'MVCSLVKHLEFCGVPRKSIVILSPYSGQIQLISKKFKALDLIKKGSDSIRVSTVDRFQGDEADIVIIST' A
#
# COMPACT_ATOMS: atom_id res chain seq x y z
N MET A 1 -7.90 -5.33 7.83
CA MET A 1 -6.64 -6.08 7.95
C MET A 1 -5.47 -5.31 7.34
N VAL A 2 -5.44 -5.06 6.02
CA VAL A 2 -4.33 -4.37 5.33
C VAL A 2 -3.93 -3.02 5.99
N CYS A 3 -4.89 -2.15 6.31
CA CYS A 3 -4.59 -0.87 6.95
C CYS A 3 -3.92 -1.05 8.34
N SER A 4 -4.37 -2.03 9.12
CA SER A 4 -3.82 -2.30 10.46
C SER A 4 -2.42 -2.88 10.38
N LEU A 5 -2.17 -3.78 9.42
CA LEU A 5 -0.84 -4.33 9.17
C LEU A 5 0.13 -3.23 8.77
N VAL A 6 -0.26 -2.35 7.85
CA VAL A 6 0.55 -1.21 7.45
C VAL A 6 0.89 -0.29 8.62
N LYS A 7 -0.07 0.04 9.47
CA LYS A 7 0.18 0.83 10.67
C LYS A 7 1.14 0.14 11.64
N HIS A 8 1.05 -1.19 11.74
CA HIS A 8 1.96 -1.96 12.58
C HIS A 8 3.39 -1.95 12.01
N LEU A 9 3.55 -2.11 10.70
CA LEU A 9 4.87 -2.00 10.05
C LEU A 9 5.46 -0.60 10.23
N GLU A 10 4.64 0.44 10.04
CA GLU A 10 5.06 1.82 10.30
C GLU A 10 5.49 2.00 11.77
N PHE A 11 4.74 1.46 12.72
CA PHE A 11 5.10 1.48 14.14
C PHE A 11 6.43 0.76 14.42
N CYS A 12 6.75 -0.30 13.68
CA CYS A 12 8.03 -0.99 13.73
C CYS A 12 9.18 -0.22 13.03
N GLY A 13 8.93 0.98 12.50
CA GLY A 13 9.93 1.83 11.85
C GLY A 13 10.11 1.56 10.36
N VAL A 14 9.23 0.79 9.72
CA VAL A 14 9.27 0.54 8.28
C VAL A 14 8.89 1.82 7.51
N PRO A 15 9.74 2.31 6.59
CA PRO A 15 9.41 3.47 5.76
C PRO A 15 8.18 3.22 4.88
N ARG A 16 7.28 4.19 4.75
CA ARG A 16 6.05 4.01 3.96
C ARG A 16 6.34 3.76 2.48
N LYS A 17 7.38 4.42 1.96
CA LYS A 17 7.82 4.29 0.56
C LYS A 17 8.30 2.87 0.18
N SER A 18 8.70 2.04 1.13
CA SER A 18 9.18 0.67 0.85
C SER A 18 8.05 -0.36 0.82
N ILE A 19 6.82 0.05 1.11
CA ILE A 19 5.65 -0.81 1.12
C ILE A 19 4.82 -0.61 -0.15
N VAL A 20 4.54 -1.70 -0.84
CA VAL A 20 3.58 -1.78 -1.94
C VAL A 20 2.43 -2.72 -1.56
N ILE A 21 1.21 -2.31 -1.86
CA ILE A 21 0.01 -3.14 -1.71
C ILE A 21 -0.51 -3.53 -3.09
N LEU A 22 -0.66 -4.82 -3.32
CA LEU A 22 -1.18 -5.40 -4.55
C LEU A 22 -2.52 -6.08 -4.35
N SER A 23 -3.38 -5.97 -5.34
CA SER A 23 -4.62 -6.72 -5.43
C SER A 23 -4.98 -6.96 -6.90
N PRO A 24 -5.49 -8.15 -7.28
CA PRO A 24 -5.97 -8.40 -8.63
C PRO A 24 -7.28 -7.65 -8.94
N TYR A 25 -8.00 -7.21 -7.90
CA TYR A 25 -9.30 -6.56 -8.05
C TYR A 25 -9.20 -5.04 -7.95
N SER A 26 -9.56 -4.35 -9.04
CA SER A 26 -9.58 -2.88 -9.11
C SER A 26 -10.49 -2.22 -8.06
N GLY A 27 -11.62 -2.84 -7.73
CA GLY A 27 -12.52 -2.33 -6.67
C GLY A 27 -11.87 -2.33 -5.28
N GLN A 28 -11.05 -3.34 -5.01
CA GLN A 28 -10.29 -3.44 -3.76
C GLN A 28 -9.15 -2.43 -3.70
N ILE A 29 -8.46 -2.19 -4.83
CA ILE A 29 -7.48 -1.09 -4.95
C ILE A 29 -8.12 0.26 -4.61
N GLN A 30 -9.29 0.55 -5.17
CA GLN A 30 -10.03 1.79 -4.90
C GLN A 30 -10.44 1.90 -3.42
N LEU A 31 -10.99 0.82 -2.86
CA LEU A 31 -11.40 0.77 -1.45
C LEU A 31 -10.22 0.99 -0.50
N ILE A 32 -9.10 0.31 -0.74
CA ILE A 32 -7.87 0.43 0.07
C ILE A 32 -7.32 1.84 -0.06
N SER A 33 -7.21 2.38 -1.28
CA SER A 33 -6.72 3.74 -1.52
C SER A 33 -7.57 4.79 -0.79
N LYS A 34 -8.90 4.64 -0.80
CA LYS A 34 -9.82 5.55 -0.08
C LYS A 34 -9.61 5.45 1.44
N LYS A 35 -9.49 4.24 1.99
CA LYS A 35 -9.22 4.04 3.43
C LYS A 35 -7.86 4.62 3.83
N PHE A 36 -6.83 4.43 3.01
CA PHE A 36 -5.49 4.92 3.29
C PHE A 36 -5.41 6.44 3.23
N LYS A 37 -6.14 7.07 2.30
CA LYS A 37 -6.29 8.52 2.25
C LYS A 37 -7.01 9.07 3.48
N ALA A 38 -8.07 8.40 3.93
CA ALA A 38 -8.78 8.79 5.16
C ALA A 38 -7.94 8.61 6.44
N LEU A 39 -6.95 7.72 6.40
CA LEU A 39 -6.01 7.45 7.49
C LEU A 39 -4.69 8.22 7.37
N ASP A 40 -4.57 9.12 6.39
CA ASP A 40 -3.37 9.94 6.15
C ASP A 40 -2.09 9.11 5.87
N LEU A 41 -2.28 7.88 5.37
CA LEU A 41 -1.21 6.94 4.97
C LEU A 41 -0.71 7.20 3.54
N ILE A 42 -1.47 7.96 2.75
CA ILE A 42 -1.11 8.43 1.41
C ILE A 42 -1.16 9.96 1.44
N LYS A 43 -0.05 10.59 1.82
CA LYS A 43 0.14 12.05 1.68
C LYS A 43 0.69 12.39 0.30
N LYS A 44 0.40 13.61 -0.18
CA LYS A 44 1.15 14.20 -1.29
C LYS A 44 2.57 14.50 -0.80
N GLY A 45 3.49 13.60 -1.09
CA GLY A 45 4.89 13.69 -0.69
C GLY A 45 5.65 12.42 -1.10
N SER A 46 6.95 12.39 -0.85
CA SER A 46 7.85 11.28 -1.20
C SER A 46 7.74 10.05 -0.28
N ASP A 47 6.93 10.10 0.77
CA ASP A 47 6.79 9.04 1.77
C ASP A 47 5.35 8.47 1.82
N SER A 48 4.84 8.07 0.65
CA SER A 48 3.50 7.50 0.49
C SER A 48 3.55 6.02 0.14
N ILE A 49 2.59 5.26 0.67
CA ILE A 49 2.42 3.84 0.34
C ILE A 49 1.83 3.70 -1.06
N ARG A 50 2.40 2.81 -1.87
CA ARG A 50 1.92 2.52 -3.22
C ARG A 50 0.83 1.45 -3.18
N VAL A 51 -0.25 1.65 -3.94
CA VAL A 51 -1.35 0.68 -4.10
C VAL A 51 -1.57 0.48 -5.59
N SER A 52 -1.43 -0.75 -6.09
CA SER A 52 -1.50 -1.04 -7.53
C SER A 52 -2.04 -2.43 -7.82
N THR A 53 -2.44 -2.69 -9.07
CA THR A 53 -2.73 -4.06 -9.51
C THR A 53 -1.44 -4.83 -9.76
N VAL A 54 -1.53 -6.16 -9.74
CA VAL A 54 -0.39 -7.03 -10.08
C VAL A 54 0.13 -6.72 -11.49
N ASP A 55 -0.77 -6.56 -12.46
CA ASP A 55 -0.40 -6.27 -13.86
C ASP A 55 0.42 -4.97 -13.99
N ARG A 56 0.05 -3.93 -13.23
CA ARG A 56 0.75 -2.63 -13.26
C ARG A 56 2.06 -2.62 -12.50
N PHE A 57 2.30 -3.63 -11.66
CA PHE A 57 3.52 -3.75 -10.86
C PHE A 57 4.55 -4.69 -11.50
N GLN A 58 4.25 -5.23 -12.69
CA GLN A 58 5.18 -6.11 -13.40
C GLN A 58 6.48 -5.37 -13.75
N GLY A 59 7.62 -5.97 -13.38
CA GLY A 59 8.96 -5.40 -13.62
C GLY A 59 9.37 -4.33 -12.61
N ASP A 60 8.53 -4.06 -11.61
CA ASP A 60 8.81 -3.17 -10.50
C ASP A 60 9.15 -3.97 -9.23
N GLU A 61 9.86 -3.35 -8.28
CA GLU A 61 10.31 -3.99 -7.04
C GLU A 61 9.99 -3.13 -5.81
N ALA A 62 9.88 -3.78 -4.65
CA ALA A 62 9.71 -3.12 -3.35
C ALA A 62 10.20 -4.05 -2.24
N ASP A 63 10.70 -3.46 -1.14
CA ASP A 63 11.19 -4.25 0.00
C ASP A 63 10.08 -5.08 0.65
N ILE A 64 8.85 -4.55 0.69
CA ILE A 64 7.69 -5.22 1.27
C ILE A 64 6.52 -5.15 0.29
N VAL A 65 6.04 -6.33 -0.09
CA VAL A 65 4.82 -6.49 -0.91
C VAL A 65 3.73 -7.13 -0.07
N ILE A 66 2.60 -6.43 0.07
CA ILE A 66 1.40 -6.93 0.74
C ILE A 66 0.36 -7.28 -0.31
N ILE A 67 -0.01 -8.55 -0.41
CA ILE A 67 -1.05 -9.00 -1.34
C ILE A 67 -2.37 -9.10 -0.61
N SER A 68 -3.41 -8.48 -1.18
CA SER A 68 -4.79 -8.62 -0.72
C SER A 68 -5.59 -9.28 -1.84
N THR A 69 -6.03 -10.51 -1.59
CA THR A 69 -6.97 -11.26 -2.44
C THR A 69 -8.42 -10.98 -2.08
#